data_AF-A0A2V8LKL2-F1
#
_entry.id   AF-A0A2V8LKL2-F1
#
_cell.length_a   1.000
_cell.length_b   1.000
_cell.length_c   1.000
_cell.angle_alpha   90.00
_cell.angle_beta   90.00
_cell.angle_gamma   90.00
#
_symmetry.space_group_name_H-M   'P 1'
#
loop_
_entity.id
_entity.type
_entity.pdbx_description
1 polymer ?
#
loop_
_entity_poly.entity_id
_entity_poly.type
_entity_poly.pdbx_seq_one_letter_code
_entity_poly.pdbx_strand_id
1 'polypeptide(L)' 'MEVTKALAALRLLYGRGNIEIVTNDGHRVRGIVRSMKTTQALTTPSVKVERADGEVVKIPFTSIVEIINHNPPL' A
#
# COMPACT_ATOMS: atom_id res chain seq x y z
N MET A 1 -0.09 3.71 12.55
CA MET A 1 0.92 2.67 12.24
C MET A 1 2.28 3.35 12.02
N GLU A 2 3.39 2.83 12.54
CA GLU A 2 4.73 3.38 12.25
C GLU A 2 5.11 3.09 10.78
N VAL A 3 5.62 4.10 10.04
CA VAL A 3 5.97 4.00 8.60
C VAL A 3 6.84 2.78 8.29
N THR A 4 7.75 2.42 9.20
CA THR A 4 8.63 1.25 9.09
C THR A 4 7.87 -0.09 9.05
N LYS A 5 6.80 -0.24 9.83
CA LYS A 5 5.98 -1.48 9.87
C LYS A 5 5.16 -1.62 8.59
N ALA A 6 4.53 -0.53 8.15
CA ALA A 6 3.78 -0.52 6.90
C ALA A 6 4.69 -0.83 5.69
N LEU A 7 5.92 -0.30 5.70
CA LEU A 7 6.90 -0.61 4.68
C LEU A 7 7.32 -2.08 4.67
N ALA A 8 7.60 -2.67 5.83
CA ALA A 8 7.96 -4.09 5.92
C ALA A 8 6.82 -5.00 5.40
N ALA A 9 5.57 -4.70 5.77
CA ALA A 9 4.40 -5.44 5.30
C ALA A 9 4.23 -5.33 3.76
N LEU A 10 4.32 -4.12 3.21
CA LEU A 10 4.16 -3.90 1.77
C LEU A 10 5.30 -4.48 0.94
N ARG A 11 6.53 -4.53 1.48
CA ARG A 11 7.66 -5.21 0.80
C ARG A 11 7.41 -6.69 0.58
N LEU A 12 6.78 -7.38 1.55
CA LEU A 12 6.43 -8.81 1.40
C LEU A 12 5.31 -9.04 0.39
N LEU A 13 4.48 -8.03 0.15
CA LEU A 13 3.32 -8.08 -0.73
C LEU A 13 3.59 -7.46 -2.11
N TYR A 14 4.82 -7.03 -2.38
CA TYR A 14 5.19 -6.42 -3.65
C TYR A 14 4.93 -7.39 -4.81
N GLY A 15 4.20 -6.91 -5.83
CA GLY A 15 3.79 -7.74 -6.98
C GLY A 15 2.69 -8.76 -6.69
N ARG A 16 2.16 -8.85 -5.47
CA ARG A 16 0.99 -9.69 -5.17
C ARG A 16 -0.31 -8.95 -5.50
N GLY A 17 -1.24 -9.68 -6.11
CA GLY A 17 -2.38 -9.11 -6.84
C GLY A 17 -3.60 -8.72 -6.01
N ASN A 18 -3.65 -9.08 -4.72
CA ASN A 18 -4.88 -8.96 -3.93
C ASN A 18 -4.62 -8.43 -2.51
N ILE A 19 -4.25 -7.16 -2.41
CA ILE A 19 -4.11 -6.46 -1.13
C ILE A 19 -5.19 -5.39 -0.98
N GLU A 20 -5.66 -5.16 0.24
CA GLU A 20 -6.55 -4.03 0.58
C GLU A 20 -5.83 -3.12 1.58
N ILE A 21 -5.78 -1.82 1.27
CA ILE A 21 -5.21 -0.79 2.13
C ILE A 21 -6.34 0.09 2.64
N VAL A 22 -6.46 0.17 3.96
CA VAL A 22 -7.40 1.06 4.64
C VAL A 22 -6.65 2.31 5.09
N THR A 23 -7.20 3.48 4.76
CA THR A 23 -6.64 4.77 5.19
C THR A 23 -7.36 5.32 6.43
N ASN A 24 -6.73 6.27 7.11
CA ASN A 24 -7.28 6.95 8.28
C ASN A 24 -8.58 7.73 8.01
N ASP A 25 -8.80 8.13 6.76
CA ASP A 25 -10.03 8.78 6.29
C ASP A 25 -11.15 7.77 5.97
N GLY A 26 -10.90 6.47 6.17
CA GLY A 26 -11.85 5.39 5.91
C GLY A 26 -11.86 4.89 4.46
N HIS A 27 -11.04 5.46 3.58
CA HIS A 27 -10.92 4.98 2.20
C HIS A 27 -10.27 3.61 2.14
N ARG A 28 -10.79 2.76 1.26
CA ARG A 28 -10.26 1.42 0.99
C ARG A 28 -9.78 1.32 -0.44
N VAL A 29 -8.54 0.89 -0.61
CA VAL A 29 -7.93 0.71 -1.92
C VAL A 29 -7.48 -0.74 -2.04
N ARG A 30 -8.14 -1.48 -2.94
CA ARG A 30 -7.84 -2.87 -3.19
C ARG A 30 -7.17 -3.04 -4.55
N GLY A 31 -6.08 -3.79 -4.61
CA GLY A 31 -5.36 -4.03 -5.85
C GLY A 31 -3.94 -4.57 -5.69
N ILE A 32 -3.12 -4.27 -6.70
CA ILE A 32 -1.74 -4.75 -6.82
C ILE A 32 -0.77 -3.65 -6.39
N VAL A 33 0.18 -3.96 -5.51
CA VAL A 33 1.29 -3.03 -5.22
C VAL A 33 2.22 -2.95 -6.43
N ARG A 34 2.18 -1.80 -7.12
CA ARG A 34 3.03 -1.54 -8.29
C ARG A 34 4.37 -0.90 -7.94
N SER A 35 4.39 -0.01 -6.96
CA SER A 35 5.60 0.72 -6.61
C SER A 35 5.53 1.28 -5.19
N MET A 36 6.69 1.45 -4.57
CA MET A 36 6.85 2.09 -3.27
C MET A 36 7.94 3.15 -3.38
N LYS A 37 7.64 4.37 -2.92
CA LYS A 37 8.64 5.43 -2.79
C LYS A 37 8.92 5.64 -1.31
N THR A 38 10.10 5.22 -0.86
CA THR A 38 10.45 5.14 0.57
C THR A 38 11.20 6.35 1.08
N THR A 39 12.03 6.99 0.25
CA THR A 39 12.97 8.00 0.76
C THR A 39 13.57 8.83 -0.39
N GLN A 40 13.12 10.08 -0.51
CA GLN A 40 13.88 11.20 -1.07
C GLN A 40 13.73 12.37 -0.10
N ALA A 41 14.76 13.21 0.04
CA ALA A 41 14.67 14.43 0.82
C ALA A 41 13.40 15.22 0.41
N LEU A 42 12.64 15.69 1.40
CA LEU A 42 11.41 16.49 1.23
C LEU A 42 10.18 15.77 0.64
N THR A 43 10.18 14.44 0.48
CA THR A 43 9.01 13.71 -0.04
C THR A 43 8.38 12.78 0.99
N THR A 44 7.06 12.86 1.16
CA THR A 44 6.31 11.92 1.98
C THR A 44 6.37 10.54 1.34
N PRO A 45 6.77 9.49 2.07
CA PRO A 45 6.78 8.15 1.54
C PRO A 45 5.36 7.76 1.12
N SER A 46 5.24 7.03 0.01
CA SER A 46 3.94 6.58 -0.50
C SER A 46 4.02 5.24 -1.23
N VAL A 47 2.92 4.50 -1.24
CA VAL A 47 2.71 3.30 -2.05
C VAL A 47 1.79 3.62 -3.23
N LYS A 48 2.04 2.99 -4.38
CA LYS A 48 1.15 3.00 -5.54
C LYS A 48 0.48 1.65 -5.67
N VAL A 49 -0.86 1.66 -5.67
CA VAL A 49 -1.70 0.48 -5.84
C VAL A 49 -2.48 0.62 -7.13
N GLU A 50 -2.40 -0.37 -8.00
CA GLU A 50 -3.24 -0.47 -9.19
C GLU A 50 -4.50 -1.24 -8.86
N ARG A 51 -5.67 -0.61 -9.05
CA ARG A 51 -6.97 -1.21 -8.84
C ARG A 51 -7.35 -2.14 -9.99
N ALA A 52 -8.40 -2.93 -9.78
CA ALA A 52 -8.92 -3.86 -10.79
C ALA A 52 -9.40 -3.14 -12.08
N ASP A 53 -9.79 -1.88 -11.97
CA ASP A 53 -10.18 -1.03 -13.10
C ASP A 53 -8.96 -0.43 -13.86
N GLY A 54 -7.73 -0.66 -13.39
CA GLY A 54 -6.50 -0.16 -13.98
C GLY A 54 -6.05 1.20 -13.44
N GLU A 55 -6.83 1.88 -12.60
CA GLU A 55 -6.43 3.13 -11.94
C GLU A 55 -5.28 2.90 -10.96
N VAL A 56 -4.24 3.72 -11.06
CA VAL A 56 -3.11 3.71 -10.13
C VAL A 56 -3.30 4.78 -9.06
N VAL A 57 -3.61 4.33 -7.84
CA VAL A 57 -3.83 5.19 -6.67
C VAL A 57 -2.55 5.31 -5.86
N LYS A 58 -2.18 6.55 -5.53
CA LYS A 58 -1.05 6.85 -4.64
C LYS A 58 -1.55 7.06 -3.21
N ILE A 59 -1.03 6.29 -2.25
CA ILE A 59 -1.42 6.34 -0.84
C ILE A 59 -0.20 6.71 0.01
N PRO A 60 -0.23 7.79 0.79
CA PRO A 60 0.84 8.12 1.74
C PRO A 60 0.93 7.05 2.84
N PHE A 61 2.13 6.63 3.22
CA PHE A 61 2.29 5.64 4.30
C PHE A 61 1.73 6.14 5.64
N THR A 62 1.79 7.46 5.88
CA THR A 62 1.23 8.10 7.08
C THR A 62 -0.29 8.02 7.16
N SER A 63 -0.96 7.81 6.04
CA SER A 63 -2.42 7.67 5.99
C SER A 63 -2.87 6.23 6.17
N ILE A 64 -1.97 5.24 6.10
CA ILE A 64 -2.32 3.82 6.19
C ILE A 64 -2.60 3.45 7.66
N VAL A 65 -3.81 2.97 7.92
CA VAL A 65 -4.17 2.40 9.22
C VAL A 65 -4.04 0.89 9.23
N GLU A 66 -4.38 0.24 8.12
CA GLU A 66 -4.40 -1.22 8.02
C GLU A 66 -4.06 -1.70 6.61
N ILE A 67 -3.39 -2.86 6.53
CA ILE A 67 -3.08 -3.57 5.28
C ILE A 67 -3.59 -4.99 5.43
N ILE A 68 -4.56 -5.36 4.60
CA ILE A 68 -5.20 -6.67 4.60
C ILE A 68 -4.71 -7.44 3.38
N ASN A 69 -4.20 -8.65 3.61
CA ASN A 69 -3.75 -9.54 2.57
C ASN A 69 -4.85 -10.56 2.23
N HIS A 70 -5.42 -10.49 1.02
CA HIS A 70 -6.42 -11.45 0.53
C HIS A 70 -5.83 -12.52 -0.40
N ASN A 71 -4.49 -12.55 -0.55
CA ASN A 71 -3.86 -13.61 -1.32
C ASN A 71 -3.97 -14.93 -0.51
N PRO A 72 -4.18 -16.08 -1.18
CA PRO A 72 -4.19 -17.37 -0.51
C PRO A 72 -2.84 -17.61 0.20
N PRO A 73 -2.84 -18.31 1.35
CA PRO A 73 -1.61 -18.80 1.94
C PRO A 73 -0.90 -19.72 0.92
N LEU A 74 0.42 -19.57 0.82
CA LEU A 74 1.27 -20.46 0.01
C LEU A 74 1.22 -21.89 0.57
#